data_AF-A0A2J9IMT9-F1
#
_entry.id   AF-A0A2J9IMT9-F1
#
_cell.length_a   1.000
_cell.length_b   1.000
_cell.length_c   1.000
_cell.angle_alpha   90.00
_cell.angle_beta   90.00
_cell.angle_gamma   90.00
#
_symmetry.space_group_name_H-M   'P 1'
#
loop_
_entity.id
_entity.type
_entity.pdbx_description
1 polymer ?
#
loop_
_entity_poly.entity_id
_entity_poly.type
_entity_poly.pdbx_seq_one_letter_code
_entity_poly.pdbx_strand_id
1 'polypeptide(L)'
;MTRPGDETPPEADPHQGPFESLPSSVPDDDLVDTFRLPGEPARSTEAAPVHPDGPASPPEDHAAGQAGQDPAASAGASGPPDDGRPAGQGVSPGPTDDSDGAPAAGSGDRRTSGAGRRRDEELYAPGEEPREVDPDDPGWSLLGAQDDREDAQGETEEDPVAAERRRLRRRRRLRGIIVIGVLVLVIGSILSRVIGGLLPGDAADYPRTSGDTVTFTVNDGEGAILIGRRLEEAGIVASAEAFRQAAEMSPGKHIQPGEYDMQEQMTAEDAVESLQGAGRGAVAYVAVNRGERLQEVLDSLAAATPHDRAEFAEAVSDPQKYGLPEQATTVEGYLASGEYRLPLKDSAEDMVRALIDPTFAELEKMGVTDPDEQFRTVTIASIVEAEALPDDYPMVAGIIENRLKPDNRETDGLLQIDATVIYGLGERRLQFSSAERRDKSNEYNTYVHEGLPPGPIGAPSLKAIDAAAKPKENDYYYWVTVDISTGETKFAKTYAEHQKYQDEYRAYCRENPDIC
;
A
#
# COMPACT_ATOMS: atom_id res chain seq x y z
N MET A 1 12.14 73.51 -45.24
CA MET A 1 13.52 73.70 -45.73
C MET A 1 14.43 72.85 -44.86
N THR A 2 15.09 71.90 -45.51
CA THR A 2 16.01 70.89 -44.98
C THR A 2 17.33 71.48 -44.48
N ARG A 3 17.88 70.97 -43.36
CA ARG A 3 19.31 70.61 -43.17
C ARG A 3 19.56 69.93 -41.80
N PRO A 4 20.73 69.28 -41.57
CA PRO A 4 20.84 67.84 -41.30
C PRO A 4 21.42 67.51 -39.91
N GLY A 5 21.50 66.22 -39.60
CA GLY A 5 21.93 65.70 -38.29
C GLY A 5 23.43 65.61 -38.05
N ASP A 6 23.76 65.23 -36.82
CA ASP A 6 24.89 64.38 -36.47
C ASP A 6 24.63 63.73 -35.09
N GLU A 7 25.17 62.53 -34.89
CA GLU A 7 24.87 61.56 -33.83
C GLU A 7 25.46 61.92 -32.46
N THR A 8 24.76 61.52 -31.38
CA THR A 8 25.27 61.53 -29.98
C THR A 8 25.39 60.10 -29.45
N PRO A 9 26.51 59.70 -28.82
CA PRO A 9 26.65 58.37 -28.20
C PRO A 9 26.04 58.32 -26.78
N PRO A 10 25.68 57.12 -26.28
CA PRO A 10 24.98 56.96 -25.01
C PRO A 10 25.87 57.12 -23.76
N GLU A 11 25.21 57.58 -22.71
CA GLU A 11 25.68 57.94 -21.37
C GLU A 11 26.10 56.71 -20.54
N ALA A 12 27.16 56.89 -19.73
CA ALA A 12 27.78 55.85 -18.92
C ALA A 12 27.06 55.65 -17.57
N ASP A 13 26.83 54.39 -17.22
CA ASP A 13 26.27 53.88 -15.96
C ASP A 13 27.29 53.97 -14.79
N PRO A 14 26.96 54.57 -13.63
CA PRO A 14 27.90 54.78 -12.52
C PRO A 14 27.91 53.66 -11.45
N HIS A 15 27.56 52.42 -11.78
CA HIS A 15 27.72 51.28 -10.87
C HIS A 15 28.79 50.28 -11.31
N GLN A 16 30.07 50.66 -11.18
CA GLN A 16 31.19 49.71 -11.16
C GLN A 16 32.15 50.04 -10.00
N GLY A 17 31.97 49.34 -8.88
CA GLY A 17 32.96 49.15 -7.82
C GLY A 17 33.54 47.73 -7.88
N PRO A 18 34.73 47.47 -7.30
CA PRO A 18 35.58 46.37 -7.71
C PRO A 18 35.16 45.03 -7.09
N PHE A 19 35.13 43.99 -7.93
CA PHE A 19 35.16 42.58 -7.52
C PHE A 19 36.52 42.28 -6.88
N GLU A 20 36.57 42.23 -5.56
CA GLU A 20 37.62 41.50 -4.86
C GLU A 20 37.24 40.02 -4.78
N SER A 21 38.22 39.21 -5.16
CA SER A 21 38.16 37.76 -5.26
C SER A 21 38.19 37.15 -3.87
N LEU A 22 37.16 36.37 -3.52
CA LEU A 22 37.19 35.52 -2.34
C LEU A 22 38.08 34.30 -2.60
N PRO A 23 38.91 33.87 -1.63
CA PRO A 23 39.84 32.77 -1.82
C PRO A 23 39.12 31.42 -1.89
N SER A 24 39.34 30.73 -3.01
CA SER A 24 39.16 29.29 -3.16
C SER A 24 40.20 28.57 -2.32
N SER A 25 39.79 27.97 -1.19
CA SER A 25 40.53 26.91 -0.53
C SER A 25 39.62 26.14 0.43
N VAL A 26 38.83 25.23 -0.11
CA VAL A 26 38.41 24.03 0.64
C VAL A 26 39.44 22.95 0.27
N PRO A 27 40.13 22.32 1.24
CA PRO A 27 40.97 21.17 0.91
C PRO A 27 40.07 20.02 0.45
N ASP A 28 40.36 19.49 -0.74
CA ASP A 28 40.07 18.09 -1.05
C ASP A 28 40.92 17.23 -0.09
N ASP A 29 40.27 16.47 0.78
CA ASP A 29 40.77 15.16 1.24
C ASP A 29 39.65 14.35 1.92
N ASP A 30 39.52 13.11 1.45
CA ASP A 30 38.98 11.91 2.09
C ASP A 30 37.56 11.92 2.68
N LEU A 31 36.56 11.88 1.79
CA LEU A 31 35.30 11.16 2.05
C LEU A 31 35.24 9.90 1.18
N VAL A 32 36.14 8.96 1.45
CA VAL A 32 35.96 7.57 1.07
C VAL A 32 36.46 6.70 2.22
N ASP A 33 35.61 5.77 2.63
CA ASP A 33 35.88 4.64 3.53
C ASP A 33 35.47 4.83 5.00
N THR A 34 34.23 4.47 5.31
CA THR A 34 33.91 3.46 6.34
C THR A 34 32.44 3.06 6.25
N PHE A 35 32.14 1.93 5.58
CA PHE A 35 31.11 0.98 6.03
C PHE A 35 31.35 -0.35 5.30
N ARG A 36 31.94 -1.31 6.01
CA ARG A 36 32.18 -2.67 5.52
C ARG A 36 31.20 -3.61 6.20
N LEU A 37 30.36 -4.29 5.42
CA LEU A 37 29.49 -5.36 5.92
C LEU A 37 30.31 -6.58 6.42
N PRO A 38 29.87 -7.30 7.46
CA PRO A 38 30.63 -8.39 8.04
C PRO A 38 30.57 -9.65 7.17
N GLY A 39 31.74 -10.14 6.75
CA GLY A 39 31.94 -11.50 6.24
C GLY A 39 32.72 -11.62 4.94
N GLU A 40 34.06 -11.40 4.95
CA GLU A 40 35.00 -12.04 4.02
C GLU A 40 36.45 -11.89 4.51
N PRO A 41 37.35 -12.88 4.27
CA PRO A 41 38.60 -13.02 5.02
C PRO A 41 39.73 -12.11 4.51
N ALA A 42 40.62 -11.74 5.44
CA ALA A 42 41.74 -10.84 5.24
C ALA A 42 42.80 -11.37 4.25
N ARG A 43 43.38 -10.46 3.46
CA ARG A 43 44.68 -10.65 2.79
C ARG A 43 45.73 -9.72 3.41
N SER A 44 46.73 -10.35 4.03
CA SER A 44 48.12 -9.90 4.22
C SER A 44 48.75 -9.54 2.86
N THR A 45 49.76 -8.69 2.66
CA THR A 45 50.92 -8.11 3.39
C THR A 45 51.45 -6.98 2.49
N GLU A 46 52.17 -5.95 2.95
CA GLU A 46 53.66 -5.91 2.95
C GLU A 46 54.15 -4.52 3.45
N ALA A 47 55.38 -4.47 3.97
CA ALA A 47 55.88 -3.46 4.90
C ALA A 47 57.04 -2.58 4.37
N ALA A 48 57.22 -1.42 5.04
CA ALA A 48 58.47 -0.68 5.38
C ALA A 48 59.10 0.29 4.33
N PRO A 49 60.03 1.23 4.71
CA PRO A 49 60.59 1.55 6.04
C PRO A 49 60.76 3.06 6.46
N VAL A 50 60.74 3.26 7.79
CA VAL A 50 61.55 4.09 8.73
C VAL A 50 62.66 5.06 8.24
N HIS A 51 62.71 6.29 8.81
CA HIS A 51 63.88 6.92 9.49
C HIS A 51 63.56 8.28 10.18
N PRO A 52 64.41 8.84 11.09
CA PRO A 52 64.01 9.40 12.40
C PRO A 52 64.51 10.84 12.68
N ASP A 53 64.12 11.42 13.83
CA ASP A 53 64.97 12.15 14.82
C ASP A 53 64.16 13.12 15.70
N GLY A 54 64.37 13.07 17.04
CA GLY A 54 63.70 13.88 18.09
C GLY A 54 64.38 15.25 18.36
N PRO A 55 64.41 15.82 19.60
CA PRO A 55 63.72 15.43 20.84
C PRO A 55 63.09 16.59 21.70
N ALA A 56 62.20 16.18 22.62
CA ALA A 56 61.98 16.58 24.04
C ALA A 56 61.91 18.04 24.57
N SER A 57 60.81 18.31 25.33
CA SER A 57 60.70 18.86 26.73
C SER A 57 59.69 20.03 26.88
N PRO A 58 59.19 20.38 28.09
CA PRO A 58 58.38 19.64 29.10
C PRO A 58 57.08 20.42 29.50
N PRO A 59 56.24 19.97 30.45
CA PRO A 59 55.02 20.67 30.86
C PRO A 59 55.25 21.58 32.08
N GLU A 60 54.49 22.70 32.16
CA GLU A 60 54.41 23.52 33.37
C GLU A 60 53.04 23.40 34.05
N ASP A 61 53.13 23.05 35.33
CA ASP A 61 52.11 23.08 36.36
C ASP A 61 51.53 24.49 36.58
N HIS A 62 50.22 24.57 36.81
CA HIS A 62 49.71 25.44 37.88
C HIS A 62 48.57 24.75 38.65
N ALA A 63 48.84 24.57 39.92
CA ALA A 63 48.00 23.96 40.93
C ALA A 63 47.01 24.95 41.57
N ALA A 64 45.91 24.36 42.03
CA ALA A 64 45.23 24.60 43.30
C ALA A 64 44.43 25.89 43.56
N GLY A 65 43.12 25.68 43.78
CA GLY A 65 42.27 26.49 44.65
C GLY A 65 41.12 25.64 45.19
N GLN A 66 41.19 25.28 46.48
CA GLN A 66 40.26 24.39 47.21
C GLN A 66 39.11 25.16 47.88
N ALA A 67 37.95 24.47 47.92
CA ALA A 67 37.02 24.27 49.05
C ALA A 67 36.12 25.39 49.63
N GLY A 68 34.85 25.00 49.86
CA GLY A 68 33.88 25.58 50.80
C GLY A 68 32.45 25.10 50.46
N GLN A 69 31.96 23.97 50.99
CA GLN A 69 31.13 23.83 52.21
C GLN A 69 29.75 24.54 52.16
N ASP A 70 28.69 23.73 52.03
CA ASP A 70 27.29 23.92 52.47
C ASP A 70 27.19 24.31 53.98
N PRO A 71 26.04 24.77 54.56
CA PRO A 71 24.65 24.36 54.25
C PRO A 71 23.48 25.35 54.54
N ALA A 72 22.27 24.85 54.23
CA ALA A 72 21.02 24.94 55.01
C ALA A 72 19.92 26.00 54.70
N ALA A 73 18.75 25.43 54.39
CA ALA A 73 17.42 25.65 54.99
C ALA A 73 16.54 26.85 54.55
N SER A 74 15.34 26.51 54.03
CA SER A 74 14.08 26.94 54.65
C SER A 74 12.97 25.93 54.39
N ALA A 75 12.10 25.79 55.39
CA ALA A 75 11.04 24.81 55.53
C ALA A 75 9.68 25.52 55.71
N GLY A 76 8.59 24.79 55.44
CA GLY A 76 7.20 25.04 55.85
C GLY A 76 6.28 24.13 55.01
N ALA A 77 5.75 22.96 55.46
CA ALA A 77 4.89 22.65 56.61
C ALA A 77 3.61 23.53 56.60
N SER A 78 2.34 23.07 56.61
CA SER A 78 1.65 21.84 57.07
C SER A 78 0.24 21.85 56.43
N GLY A 79 -0.43 20.76 56.04
CA GLY A 79 -1.12 19.75 56.87
C GLY A 79 -2.65 19.69 56.54
N PRO A 80 -3.38 18.58 56.81
CA PRO A 80 -4.55 18.04 56.05
C PRO A 80 -5.84 17.93 56.94
N PRO A 81 -6.79 16.95 56.86
CA PRO A 81 -7.24 15.95 55.85
C PRO A 81 -8.80 15.82 55.71
N ASP A 82 -9.30 14.93 54.81
CA ASP A 82 -10.53 14.07 54.89
C ASP A 82 -11.02 13.69 53.47
N ASP A 83 -11.65 12.56 53.13
CA ASP A 83 -11.99 11.28 53.78
C ASP A 83 -12.58 10.36 52.67
N GLY A 84 -12.63 9.03 52.86
CA GLY A 84 -13.74 8.22 52.32
C GLY A 84 -13.61 7.42 51.00
N ARG A 85 -13.22 6.15 51.14
CA ARG A 85 -13.47 4.94 50.31
C ARG A 85 -14.99 4.70 49.99
N PRO A 86 -15.43 3.68 49.18
CA PRO A 86 -14.81 2.35 48.97
C PRO A 86 -14.89 1.71 47.56
N ALA A 87 -14.20 0.57 47.47
CA ALA A 87 -14.18 -0.42 46.38
C ALA A 87 -15.24 -1.53 46.53
N GLY A 88 -15.53 -2.26 45.44
CA GLY A 88 -16.15 -3.60 45.40
C GLY A 88 -15.73 -4.33 44.11
N GLN A 89 -14.93 -5.41 44.22
CA GLN A 89 -15.29 -6.83 44.01
C GLN A 89 -15.75 -7.14 42.57
N GLY A 90 -15.01 -7.87 41.72
CA GLY A 90 -14.62 -9.29 41.79
C GLY A 90 -15.11 -9.92 40.46
N VAL A 91 -14.32 -10.70 39.70
CA VAL A 91 -14.32 -12.18 39.71
C VAL A 91 -13.36 -12.64 38.58
N SER A 92 -12.57 -13.68 38.85
CA SER A 92 -11.82 -14.52 37.89
C SER A 92 -12.59 -15.85 37.70
N PRO A 93 -12.45 -16.62 36.60
CA PRO A 93 -11.33 -17.59 36.49
C PRO A 93 -10.81 -17.87 35.05
N GLY A 94 -9.58 -18.40 34.93
CA GLY A 94 -9.05 -19.07 33.71
C GLY A 94 -9.54 -20.53 33.59
N PRO A 95 -8.77 -21.52 33.06
CA PRO A 95 -7.56 -21.52 32.20
C PRO A 95 -7.63 -22.55 31.03
N THR A 96 -6.65 -22.61 30.10
CA THR A 96 -6.22 -23.79 29.30
C THR A 96 -5.02 -23.39 28.42
N ASP A 97 -4.06 -24.22 28.01
CA ASP A 97 -3.49 -25.51 28.42
C ASP A 97 -2.24 -25.67 27.52
N ASP A 98 -1.19 -26.31 28.04
CA ASP A 98 0.04 -26.64 27.33
C ASP A 98 -0.17 -27.85 26.39
N SER A 99 0.50 -27.88 25.24
CA SER A 99 1.04 -29.16 24.71
C SER A 99 2.06 -28.98 23.58
N ASP A 100 3.23 -29.55 23.84
CA ASP A 100 4.36 -29.85 22.96
C ASP A 100 4.03 -30.68 21.71
N GLY A 101 4.88 -30.57 20.67
CA GLY A 101 5.03 -31.65 19.68
C GLY A 101 5.70 -31.29 18.35
N ALA A 102 7.03 -31.43 18.28
CA ALA A 102 7.77 -31.77 17.05
C ALA A 102 8.20 -33.27 17.11
N PRO A 103 8.84 -33.92 16.12
CA PRO A 103 9.01 -33.68 14.67
C PRO A 103 8.76 -34.96 13.80
N ALA A 104 9.04 -34.90 12.49
CA ALA A 104 9.74 -35.93 11.66
C ALA A 104 9.11 -36.33 10.29
N ALA A 105 9.87 -36.01 9.23
CA ALA A 105 10.44 -36.88 8.17
C ALA A 105 9.62 -37.95 7.41
N GLY A 106 9.81 -37.97 6.09
CA GLY A 106 9.69 -39.14 5.20
C GLY A 106 9.27 -38.77 3.76
N SER A 107 10.18 -38.44 2.84
CA SER A 107 10.94 -39.36 1.95
C SER A 107 10.14 -39.98 0.79
N GLY A 108 10.59 -39.71 -0.45
CA GLY A 108 10.36 -40.52 -1.66
C GLY A 108 10.02 -39.67 -2.90
N ASP A 109 10.96 -38.97 -3.52
CA ASP A 109 11.90 -39.43 -4.57
C ASP A 109 11.24 -40.21 -5.74
N ARG A 110 11.01 -39.54 -6.88
CA ARG A 110 11.63 -39.95 -8.17
C ARG A 110 11.48 -38.94 -9.32
N ARG A 111 12.63 -38.32 -9.62
CA ARG A 111 13.28 -38.07 -10.93
C ARG A 111 12.49 -38.36 -12.23
N THR A 112 12.46 -37.39 -13.14
CA THR A 112 13.15 -37.39 -14.46
C THR A 112 13.35 -35.92 -14.92
N SER A 113 14.58 -35.38 -14.98
CA SER A 113 15.39 -35.18 -16.21
C SER A 113 14.54 -34.94 -17.48
N GLY A 114 14.66 -33.88 -18.28
CA GLY A 114 15.75 -32.93 -18.50
C GLY A 114 15.93 -32.73 -20.01
N ALA A 115 16.11 -31.49 -20.45
CA ALA A 115 16.55 -31.03 -21.78
C ALA A 115 15.58 -31.30 -22.98
N GLY A 116 15.44 -30.45 -24.00
CA GLY A 116 16.08 -29.18 -24.34
C GLY A 116 15.82 -28.87 -25.83
N ARG A 117 15.53 -27.58 -26.11
CA ARG A 117 15.91 -26.76 -27.29
C ARG A 117 15.62 -27.18 -28.76
N ARG A 118 15.04 -26.19 -29.46
CA ARG A 118 15.36 -25.64 -30.82
C ARG A 118 14.94 -26.49 -32.04
N ARG A 119 14.58 -25.98 -33.23
CA ARG A 119 14.18 -24.68 -33.84
C ARG A 119 13.85 -25.02 -35.34
N ASP A 120 13.29 -24.05 -36.10
CA ASP A 120 13.29 -23.89 -37.59
C ASP A 120 12.06 -24.46 -38.36
N GLU A 121 11.20 -23.62 -38.98
CA GLU A 121 11.17 -23.12 -40.40
C GLU A 121 10.80 -24.26 -41.40
N GLU A 122 9.95 -24.18 -42.45
CA GLU A 122 9.63 -23.12 -43.42
C GLU A 122 8.55 -23.67 -44.43
N LEU A 123 8.00 -22.77 -45.26
CA LEU A 123 7.54 -22.93 -46.66
C LEU A 123 6.12 -23.39 -47.08
N TYR A 124 5.62 -22.63 -48.06
CA TYR A 124 4.29 -22.57 -48.67
C TYR A 124 4.30 -23.05 -50.14
N ALA A 125 3.30 -23.88 -50.50
CA ALA A 125 2.58 -24.19 -51.77
C ALA A 125 3.34 -24.44 -53.12
N PRO A 126 2.77 -25.28 -54.03
CA PRO A 126 1.80 -24.75 -55.02
C PRO A 126 0.69 -25.72 -55.55
N GLY A 127 -0.33 -25.15 -56.23
CA GLY A 127 -1.24 -25.59 -57.34
C GLY A 127 -1.79 -27.04 -57.42
N GLU A 128 -2.95 -27.36 -58.03
CA GLU A 128 -3.90 -26.72 -58.95
C GLU A 128 -5.19 -27.57 -59.02
N GLU A 129 -6.29 -26.91 -59.39
CA GLU A 129 -7.64 -27.40 -59.71
C GLU A 129 -7.73 -28.09 -61.12
N PRO A 130 -8.84 -28.74 -61.59
CA PRO A 130 -10.17 -28.10 -61.74
C PRO A 130 -11.48 -28.97 -61.71
N ARG A 131 -12.59 -28.26 -61.43
CA ARG A 131 -13.98 -28.24 -61.99
C ARG A 131 -14.65 -29.56 -62.48
N GLU A 132 -15.95 -29.81 -62.35
CA GLU A 132 -17.17 -28.99 -62.50
C GLU A 132 -18.39 -29.91 -62.24
N VAL A 133 -19.47 -29.48 -61.57
CA VAL A 133 -20.88 -29.87 -61.90
C VAL A 133 -21.84 -28.77 -61.42
N ASP A 134 -22.68 -28.35 -62.37
CA ASP A 134 -23.72 -27.32 -62.39
C ASP A 134 -25.06 -27.81 -61.74
N PRO A 135 -26.00 -26.92 -61.40
CA PRO A 135 -27.11 -27.12 -60.48
C PRO A 135 -28.45 -27.40 -61.16
N ASP A 136 -29.22 -28.32 -60.60
CA ASP A 136 -30.67 -28.36 -60.76
C ASP A 136 -31.33 -28.74 -59.41
N ASP A 137 -31.99 -27.72 -58.87
CA ASP A 137 -33.06 -27.61 -57.87
C ASP A 137 -34.18 -28.69 -58.01
N PRO A 138 -35.22 -28.81 -57.15
CA PRO A 138 -35.43 -28.43 -55.74
C PRO A 138 -35.92 -29.61 -54.85
N GLY A 139 -35.94 -29.39 -53.53
CA GLY A 139 -36.60 -30.28 -52.58
C GLY A 139 -38.13 -30.21 -52.58
N TRP A 140 -38.79 -31.18 -51.97
CA TRP A 140 -39.93 -31.03 -51.04
C TRP A 140 -40.18 -32.36 -50.29
N SER A 141 -40.79 -32.18 -49.13
CA SER A 141 -40.97 -33.05 -47.98
C SER A 141 -42.19 -34.00 -47.98
N LEU A 142 -42.22 -34.85 -46.94
CA LEU A 142 -43.40 -35.34 -46.17
C LEU A 142 -44.22 -36.56 -46.67
N LEU A 143 -44.39 -37.49 -45.72
CA LEU A 143 -45.56 -38.33 -45.41
C LEU A 143 -45.98 -39.50 -46.33
N GLY A 144 -46.35 -40.60 -45.68
CA GLY A 144 -47.19 -41.68 -46.22
C GLY A 144 -46.38 -42.92 -46.61
N ALA A 145 -46.41 -44.00 -45.84
CA ALA A 145 -47.48 -45.01 -45.77
C ALA A 145 -47.29 -46.13 -46.79
N GLN A 146 -47.31 -47.37 -46.25
CA GLN A 146 -47.66 -48.63 -46.92
C GLN A 146 -46.64 -49.16 -47.95
N ASP A 147 -46.42 -50.45 -48.15
CA ASP A 147 -46.80 -51.73 -47.54
C ASP A 147 -46.17 -52.74 -48.51
N ASP A 148 -45.32 -53.68 -48.08
CA ASP A 148 -44.84 -54.74 -48.98
C ASP A 148 -45.01 -56.12 -48.34
N ARG A 149 -45.70 -56.93 -49.13
CA ARG A 149 -46.19 -58.29 -48.94
C ARG A 149 -45.06 -59.32 -49.03
N GLU A 150 -45.28 -60.51 -48.45
CA GLU A 150 -45.14 -61.76 -49.20
C GLU A 150 -45.84 -62.95 -48.51
N ASP A 151 -46.41 -63.81 -49.36
CA ASP A 151 -47.52 -64.74 -49.12
C ASP A 151 -47.12 -66.12 -48.55
N ALA A 152 -48.08 -66.83 -47.93
CA ALA A 152 -48.37 -68.25 -48.22
C ALA A 152 -49.57 -68.81 -47.41
N GLN A 153 -50.71 -68.92 -48.10
CA GLN A 153 -51.68 -70.03 -48.18
C GLN A 153 -51.80 -71.08 -47.06
N GLY A 154 -53.06 -71.38 -46.68
CA GLY A 154 -53.44 -72.67 -46.10
C GLY A 154 -54.71 -72.62 -45.24
N GLU A 155 -55.87 -72.86 -45.84
CA GLU A 155 -57.14 -73.12 -45.16
C GLU A 155 -57.05 -74.41 -44.32
N THR A 156 -57.66 -74.44 -43.12
CA THR A 156 -58.59 -75.52 -42.66
C THR A 156 -59.04 -75.33 -41.20
N GLU A 157 -60.37 -75.31 -41.06
CA GLU A 157 -61.25 -75.83 -40.01
C GLU A 157 -60.90 -75.75 -38.51
N GLU A 158 -61.89 -75.28 -37.75
CA GLU A 158 -61.94 -75.11 -36.30
C GLU A 158 -62.10 -76.46 -35.56
N ASP A 159 -61.22 -76.73 -34.58
CA ASP A 159 -61.35 -77.83 -33.61
C ASP A 159 -61.51 -77.25 -32.18
N PRO A 160 -62.64 -77.47 -31.46
CA PRO A 160 -63.02 -76.69 -30.27
C PRO A 160 -62.30 -77.08 -28.96
N VAL A 161 -61.18 -77.80 -28.99
CA VAL A 161 -60.49 -78.28 -27.78
C VAL A 161 -59.32 -77.37 -27.34
N ALA A 162 -58.99 -76.32 -28.08
CA ALA A 162 -57.87 -75.41 -27.76
C ALA A 162 -58.21 -74.27 -26.77
N ALA A 163 -59.48 -74.09 -26.39
CA ALA A 163 -59.94 -72.94 -25.60
C ALA A 163 -59.63 -73.04 -24.09
N GLU A 164 -59.38 -74.24 -23.56
CA GLU A 164 -59.24 -74.44 -22.11
C GLU A 164 -57.78 -74.37 -21.61
N ARG A 165 -56.78 -74.68 -22.46
CA ARG A 165 -55.35 -74.54 -22.09
C ARG A 165 -54.82 -73.10 -22.15
N ARG A 166 -55.52 -72.17 -22.80
CA ARG A 166 -55.10 -70.75 -22.89
C ARG A 166 -55.39 -69.94 -21.62
N ARG A 167 -56.34 -70.37 -20.77
CA ARG A 167 -56.72 -69.63 -19.54
C ARG A 167 -55.70 -69.76 -18.39
N LEU A 168 -54.94 -70.85 -18.32
CA LEU A 168 -53.92 -71.06 -17.29
C LEU A 168 -52.57 -70.39 -17.61
N ARG A 169 -52.21 -70.27 -18.90
CA ARG A 169 -50.97 -69.57 -19.32
C ARG A 169 -51.06 -68.04 -19.19
N ARG A 170 -52.26 -67.45 -19.34
CA ARG A 170 -52.48 -66.00 -19.13
C ARG A 170 -52.19 -65.56 -17.69
N ARG A 171 -52.57 -66.37 -16.69
CA ARG A 171 -52.32 -66.05 -15.26
C ARG A 171 -50.85 -66.10 -14.87
N ARG A 172 -50.04 -66.97 -15.47
CA ARG A 172 -48.58 -67.03 -15.25
C ARG A 172 -47.82 -65.92 -15.96
N ARG A 173 -48.26 -65.51 -17.17
CA ARG A 173 -47.69 -64.36 -17.89
C ARG A 173 -48.03 -63.01 -17.22
N LEU A 174 -49.25 -62.85 -16.70
CA LEU A 174 -49.62 -61.66 -15.90
C LEU A 174 -48.82 -61.55 -14.60
N ARG A 175 -48.61 -62.66 -13.88
CA ARG A 175 -47.76 -62.66 -12.67
C ARG A 175 -46.30 -62.32 -12.99
N GLY A 176 -45.76 -62.81 -14.12
CA GLY A 176 -44.41 -62.45 -14.58
C GLY A 176 -44.27 -60.96 -14.91
N ILE A 177 -45.27 -60.37 -15.58
CA ILE A 177 -45.28 -58.93 -15.91
C ILE A 177 -45.37 -58.07 -14.64
N ILE A 178 -46.17 -58.48 -13.65
CA ILE A 178 -46.27 -57.75 -12.36
C ILE A 178 -44.93 -57.80 -11.61
N VAL A 179 -44.27 -58.96 -11.55
CA VAL A 179 -42.97 -59.09 -10.87
C VAL A 179 -41.88 -58.27 -11.57
N ILE A 180 -41.84 -58.26 -12.91
CA ILE A 180 -40.89 -57.44 -13.67
C ILE A 180 -41.20 -55.95 -13.49
N GLY A 181 -42.47 -55.53 -13.48
CA GLY A 181 -42.86 -54.15 -13.21
C GLY A 181 -42.47 -53.66 -11.82
N VAL A 182 -42.64 -54.51 -10.80
CA VAL A 182 -42.18 -54.21 -9.43
C VAL A 182 -40.65 -54.14 -9.37
N LEU A 183 -39.94 -55.03 -10.06
CA LEU A 183 -38.49 -55.03 -10.11
C LEU A 183 -37.95 -53.75 -10.79
N VAL A 184 -38.58 -53.30 -11.88
CA VAL A 184 -38.23 -52.04 -12.56
C VAL A 184 -38.53 -50.83 -11.69
N LEU A 185 -39.62 -50.84 -10.91
CA LEU A 185 -39.92 -49.76 -9.96
C LEU A 185 -38.93 -49.72 -8.80
N VAL A 186 -38.52 -50.89 -8.28
CA VAL A 186 -37.52 -50.98 -7.21
C VAL A 186 -36.14 -50.58 -7.72
N ILE A 187 -35.73 -51.06 -8.89
CA ILE A 187 -34.47 -50.67 -9.54
C ILE A 187 -34.50 -49.19 -9.89
N GLY A 188 -35.60 -48.67 -10.43
CA GLY A 188 -35.80 -47.25 -10.70
C GLY A 188 -35.77 -46.39 -9.44
N SER A 189 -36.32 -46.86 -8.33
CA SER A 189 -36.25 -46.18 -7.03
C SER A 189 -34.84 -46.21 -6.42
N ILE A 190 -34.12 -47.31 -6.58
CA ILE A 190 -32.73 -47.42 -6.14
C ILE A 190 -31.84 -46.54 -7.03
N LEU A 191 -32.02 -46.57 -8.35
CA LEU A 191 -31.32 -45.67 -9.28
C LEU A 191 -31.68 -44.20 -9.02
N SER A 192 -32.93 -43.85 -8.70
CA SER A 192 -33.28 -42.47 -8.38
C SER A 192 -32.65 -41.99 -7.08
N ARG A 193 -32.46 -42.89 -6.10
CA ARG A 193 -31.76 -42.60 -4.84
C ARG A 193 -30.25 -42.45 -5.05
N VAL A 194 -29.67 -43.23 -5.96
CA VAL A 194 -28.24 -43.19 -6.30
C VAL A 194 -27.91 -42.00 -7.22
N ILE A 195 -28.76 -41.70 -8.21
CA ILE A 195 -28.62 -40.55 -9.11
C ILE A 195 -28.97 -39.23 -8.38
N GLY A 196 -29.97 -39.25 -7.50
CA GLY A 196 -30.30 -38.10 -6.65
C GLY A 196 -29.24 -37.75 -5.62
N GLY A 197 -28.27 -38.64 -5.36
CA GLY A 197 -27.07 -38.35 -4.58
C GLY A 197 -25.83 -38.01 -5.42
N LEU A 198 -25.95 -38.01 -6.75
CA LEU A 198 -24.84 -37.76 -7.70
C LEU A 198 -25.03 -36.46 -8.49
N LEU A 199 -26.23 -35.90 -8.52
CA LEU A 199 -26.45 -34.51 -8.92
C LEU A 199 -25.98 -33.62 -7.76
N PRO A 200 -25.23 -32.53 -8.01
CA PRO A 200 -24.91 -31.58 -6.95
C PRO A 200 -26.26 -31.13 -6.37
N GLY A 201 -26.54 -31.51 -5.13
CA GLY A 201 -27.71 -30.99 -4.44
C GLY A 201 -27.56 -29.49 -4.40
N ASP A 202 -28.64 -28.76 -4.71
CA ASP A 202 -28.69 -27.31 -4.53
C ASP A 202 -28.13 -27.03 -3.14
N ALA A 203 -26.98 -26.35 -3.09
CA ALA A 203 -26.35 -26.03 -1.83
C ALA A 203 -27.38 -25.25 -1.00
N ALA A 204 -27.49 -25.58 0.29
CA ALA A 204 -28.51 -24.98 1.12
C ALA A 204 -28.33 -23.46 1.12
N ASP A 205 -29.34 -22.73 0.66
CA ASP A 205 -29.38 -21.28 0.64
C ASP A 205 -30.62 -20.77 1.39
N TYR A 206 -30.55 -19.57 1.93
CA TYR A 206 -31.71 -18.94 2.55
C TYR A 206 -32.70 -18.48 1.46
N PRO A 207 -34.01 -18.57 1.71
CA PRO A 207 -35.02 -18.21 0.70
C PRO A 207 -35.11 -16.70 0.43
N ARG A 208 -34.60 -15.88 1.37
CA ARG A 208 -34.49 -14.43 1.28
C ARG A 208 -33.51 -13.94 2.34
N THR A 209 -32.85 -12.82 2.09
CA THR A 209 -32.06 -12.10 3.09
C THR A 209 -32.93 -11.57 4.22
N SER A 210 -32.61 -11.92 5.47
CA SER A 210 -33.32 -11.44 6.65
C SER A 210 -32.58 -11.65 7.96
N GLY A 211 -32.61 -10.68 8.84
CA GLY A 211 -32.08 -10.86 10.20
C GLY A 211 -31.54 -9.55 10.71
N ASP A 212 -30.76 -9.64 11.78
CA ASP A 212 -30.06 -8.48 12.32
C ASP A 212 -28.78 -8.20 11.53
N THR A 213 -28.33 -6.95 11.56
CA THR A 213 -27.06 -6.55 10.94
C THR A 213 -25.89 -7.02 11.80
N VAL A 214 -24.91 -7.64 11.17
CA VAL A 214 -23.68 -8.14 11.80
C VAL A 214 -22.46 -7.66 11.03
N THR A 215 -21.44 -7.17 11.73
CA THR A 215 -20.17 -6.78 11.11
C THR A 215 -19.32 -8.03 10.88
N PHE A 216 -18.85 -8.19 9.64
CA PHE A 216 -18.00 -9.29 9.22
C PHE A 216 -16.68 -8.76 8.65
N THR A 217 -15.55 -9.32 9.12
CA THR A 217 -14.21 -8.91 8.68
C THR A 217 -13.60 -9.94 7.74
N VAL A 218 -13.23 -9.49 6.54
CA VAL A 218 -12.40 -10.24 5.58
C VAL A 218 -10.94 -9.84 5.78
N ASN A 219 -10.08 -10.82 6.04
CA ASN A 219 -8.66 -10.56 6.21
C ASN A 219 -7.93 -10.54 4.87
N ASP A 220 -6.76 -9.91 4.86
CA ASP A 220 -5.90 -9.94 3.68
C ASP A 220 -5.47 -11.37 3.31
N GLY A 221 -5.45 -11.66 2.01
CA GLY A 221 -5.17 -12.99 1.47
C GLY A 221 -6.24 -14.07 1.72
N GLU A 222 -7.39 -13.72 2.31
CA GLU A 222 -8.46 -14.67 2.59
C GLU A 222 -9.20 -15.08 1.29
N GLY A 223 -9.13 -16.36 0.93
CA GLY A 223 -9.81 -16.88 -0.26
C GLY A 223 -11.30 -17.15 -0.04
N ALA A 224 -12.09 -17.16 -1.12
CA ALA A 224 -13.55 -17.38 -1.10
C ALA A 224 -14.00 -18.64 -0.33
N ILE A 225 -13.18 -19.70 -0.30
CA ILE A 225 -13.46 -20.92 0.48
C ILE A 225 -13.47 -20.64 1.99
N LEU A 226 -12.48 -19.92 2.48
CA LEU A 226 -12.33 -19.61 3.90
C LEU A 226 -13.39 -18.60 4.35
N ILE A 227 -13.62 -17.59 3.51
CA ILE A 227 -14.69 -16.60 3.69
C ILE A 227 -16.05 -17.30 3.79
N GLY A 228 -16.38 -18.17 2.82
CA GLY A 228 -17.65 -18.91 2.80
C GLY A 228 -17.89 -19.72 4.07
N ARG A 229 -16.85 -20.39 4.59
CA ARG A 229 -16.95 -21.16 5.84
C ARG A 229 -17.22 -20.26 7.05
N ARG A 230 -16.53 -19.12 7.16
CA ARG A 230 -16.74 -18.18 8.26
C ARG A 230 -18.11 -17.50 8.18
N LEU A 231 -18.62 -17.22 6.98
CA LEU A 231 -19.98 -16.72 6.80
C LEU A 231 -21.02 -17.74 7.26
N GLU A 232 -20.81 -19.03 6.96
CA GLU A 232 -21.68 -20.11 7.43
C GLU A 232 -21.62 -20.26 8.96
N GLU A 233 -20.42 -20.27 9.54
CA GLU A 233 -20.20 -20.32 11.00
C GLU A 233 -20.84 -19.12 11.72
N ALA A 234 -20.84 -17.95 11.09
CA ALA A 234 -21.47 -16.73 11.60
C ALA A 234 -23.00 -16.69 11.37
N GLY A 235 -23.59 -17.68 10.69
CA GLY A 235 -25.02 -17.70 10.35
C GLY A 235 -25.43 -16.65 9.31
N ILE A 236 -24.46 -16.06 8.61
CA ILE A 236 -24.68 -15.07 7.55
C ILE A 236 -25.17 -15.75 6.28
N VAL A 237 -24.57 -16.87 5.87
CA VAL A 237 -25.05 -17.70 4.74
C VAL A 237 -25.46 -19.08 5.23
N ALA A 238 -26.36 -19.76 4.51
CA ALA A 238 -26.85 -21.08 4.92
C ALA A 238 -25.84 -22.21 4.64
N SER A 239 -24.96 -22.04 3.65
CA SER A 239 -23.85 -22.95 3.41
C SER A 239 -22.68 -22.27 2.68
N ALA A 240 -21.46 -22.64 3.05
CA ALA A 240 -20.24 -22.18 2.37
C ALA A 240 -20.21 -22.62 0.89
N GLU A 241 -20.84 -23.76 0.58
CA GLU A 241 -20.96 -24.28 -0.78
C GLU A 241 -21.83 -23.39 -1.67
N ALA A 242 -22.98 -22.91 -1.16
CA ALA A 242 -23.85 -21.99 -1.90
C ALA A 242 -23.14 -20.67 -2.17
N PHE A 243 -22.44 -20.13 -1.16
CA PHE A 243 -21.62 -18.94 -1.31
C PHE A 243 -20.52 -19.12 -2.37
N ARG A 244 -19.80 -20.25 -2.36
CA ARG A 244 -18.74 -20.50 -3.35
C ARG A 244 -19.30 -20.57 -4.77
N GLN A 245 -20.42 -21.28 -4.96
CA GLN A 245 -21.09 -21.37 -6.26
C GLN A 245 -21.56 -19.98 -6.74
N ALA A 246 -22.15 -19.16 -5.86
CA ALA A 246 -22.53 -17.79 -6.18
C ALA A 246 -21.32 -16.91 -6.53
N ALA A 247 -20.20 -17.05 -5.81
CA ALA A 247 -18.96 -16.30 -6.07
C ALA A 247 -18.32 -16.69 -7.41
N GLU A 248 -18.37 -17.98 -7.79
CA GLU A 248 -17.89 -18.46 -9.09
C GLU A 248 -18.79 -17.99 -10.26
N MET A 249 -20.10 -17.83 -10.00
CA MET A 249 -21.08 -17.37 -10.98
C MET A 249 -21.17 -15.84 -11.11
N SER A 250 -20.61 -15.07 -10.17
CA SER A 250 -20.57 -13.61 -10.21
C SER A 250 -19.32 -13.10 -10.95
N PRO A 251 -19.43 -12.61 -12.20
CA PRO A 251 -18.28 -12.14 -12.96
C PRO A 251 -17.80 -10.77 -12.46
N GLY A 252 -16.47 -10.64 -12.30
CA GLY A 252 -15.79 -9.35 -12.49
C GLY A 252 -15.38 -8.56 -11.24
N LYS A 253 -15.60 -9.05 -10.01
CA LYS A 253 -15.06 -8.39 -8.80
C LYS A 253 -14.53 -9.40 -7.78
N HIS A 254 -13.29 -9.21 -7.36
CA HIS A 254 -12.70 -9.95 -6.24
C HIS A 254 -13.23 -9.39 -4.92
N ILE A 255 -13.34 -10.25 -3.90
CA ILE A 255 -13.67 -9.81 -2.55
C ILE A 255 -12.42 -9.14 -1.97
N GLN A 256 -12.58 -7.91 -1.47
CA GLN A 256 -11.49 -7.15 -0.90
C GLN A 256 -11.35 -7.41 0.61
N PRO A 257 -10.16 -7.24 1.19
CA PRO A 257 -9.99 -7.18 2.64
C PRO A 257 -10.73 -5.97 3.21
N GLY A 258 -11.39 -6.14 4.35
CA GLY A 258 -12.16 -5.04 4.95
C GLY A 258 -13.24 -5.49 5.91
N GLU A 259 -14.00 -4.50 6.39
CA GLU A 259 -15.19 -4.73 7.22
C GLU A 259 -16.45 -4.51 6.40
N TYR A 260 -17.41 -5.41 6.61
CA TYR A 260 -18.66 -5.46 5.87
C TYR A 260 -19.82 -5.54 6.85
N ASP A 261 -20.80 -4.64 6.69
CA ASP A 261 -22.07 -4.76 7.39
C ASP A 261 -22.94 -5.77 6.63
N MET A 262 -22.96 -7.00 7.14
CA MET A 262 -23.74 -8.11 6.60
C MET A 262 -25.07 -8.22 7.35
N GLN A 263 -25.98 -9.03 6.84
CA GLN A 263 -27.18 -9.45 7.58
C GLN A 263 -27.04 -10.92 7.94
N GLU A 264 -27.64 -11.34 9.05
CA GLU A 264 -27.89 -12.77 9.23
C GLU A 264 -28.80 -13.28 8.10
N GLN A 265 -28.71 -14.59 7.82
CA GLN A 265 -29.54 -15.29 6.85
C GLN A 265 -29.62 -14.66 5.45
N MET A 266 -28.51 -14.15 4.93
CA MET A 266 -28.39 -13.67 3.56
C MET A 266 -28.47 -14.81 2.55
N THR A 267 -29.06 -14.55 1.39
CA THR A 267 -28.86 -15.43 0.25
C THR A 267 -27.38 -15.44 -0.13
N ALA A 268 -26.90 -16.54 -0.70
CA ALA A 268 -25.51 -16.65 -1.14
C ALA A 268 -25.14 -15.56 -2.16
N GLU A 269 -26.07 -15.21 -3.05
CA GLU A 269 -25.91 -14.13 -4.03
C GLU A 269 -25.79 -12.76 -3.37
N ASP A 270 -26.70 -12.40 -2.45
CA ASP A 270 -26.66 -11.11 -1.73
C ASP A 270 -25.38 -10.97 -0.89
N ALA A 271 -24.92 -12.08 -0.30
CA ALA A 271 -23.68 -12.10 0.48
C ALA A 271 -22.46 -11.85 -0.42
N VAL A 272 -22.40 -12.47 -1.60
CA VAL A 272 -21.34 -12.21 -2.59
C VAL A 272 -21.38 -10.77 -3.08
N GLU A 273 -22.56 -10.26 -3.45
CA GLU A 273 -22.73 -8.88 -3.91
C GLU A 273 -22.24 -7.90 -2.82
N SER A 274 -22.57 -8.20 -1.56
CA SER A 274 -22.17 -7.38 -0.43
C SER A 274 -20.66 -7.35 -0.22
N LEU A 275 -20.01 -8.51 -0.29
CA LEU A 275 -18.56 -8.65 -0.16
C LEU A 275 -17.78 -8.11 -1.37
N GLN A 276 -18.40 -8.06 -2.55
CA GLN A 276 -17.86 -7.43 -3.75
C GLN A 276 -18.05 -5.90 -3.78
N GLY A 277 -18.53 -5.31 -2.67
CA GLY A 277 -18.64 -3.86 -2.49
C GLY A 277 -19.98 -3.24 -2.90
N ALA A 278 -20.97 -4.03 -3.32
CA ALA A 278 -22.34 -3.53 -3.55
C ALA A 278 -23.16 -3.43 -2.24
N GLY A 279 -22.65 -4.03 -1.17
CA GLY A 279 -23.29 -4.08 0.15
C GLY A 279 -23.32 -2.72 0.83
N ARG A 280 -24.29 -2.54 1.73
CA ARG A 280 -24.29 -1.39 2.65
C ARG A 280 -23.13 -1.57 3.63
N GLY A 281 -22.35 -0.51 3.87
CA GLY A 281 -21.33 -0.49 4.93
C GLY A 281 -20.00 -1.18 4.63
N ALA A 282 -19.80 -1.74 3.43
CA ALA A 282 -18.52 -2.31 3.00
C ALA A 282 -17.43 -1.24 2.92
N VAL A 283 -16.32 -1.44 3.63
CA VAL A 283 -15.21 -0.47 3.71
C VAL A 283 -13.84 -1.13 3.57
N ALA A 284 -12.93 -0.41 2.91
CA ALA A 284 -11.50 -0.67 2.96
C ALA A 284 -10.88 0.08 4.15
N TYR A 285 -9.90 -0.56 4.78
CA TYR A 285 -8.97 0.12 5.68
C TYR A 285 -7.70 0.45 4.92
N VAL A 286 -7.38 1.74 4.83
CA VAL A 286 -6.16 2.21 4.17
C VAL A 286 -5.37 3.05 5.15
N ALA A 287 -4.13 2.65 5.40
CA ALA A 287 -3.18 3.47 6.15
C ALA A 287 -2.31 4.24 5.15
N VAL A 288 -2.31 5.57 5.28
CA VAL A 288 -1.38 6.45 4.60
C VAL A 288 -0.30 6.83 5.60
N ASN A 289 0.91 6.31 5.41
CA ASN A 289 2.00 6.59 6.33
C ASN A 289 2.55 8.01 6.13
N ARG A 290 3.18 8.53 7.17
CA ARG A 290 3.82 9.83 7.15
C ARG A 290 5.00 9.83 6.18
N GLY A 291 5.09 10.85 5.34
CA GLY A 291 6.14 10.98 4.32
C GLY A 291 5.98 10.05 3.11
N GLU A 292 4.86 9.34 2.97
CA GLU A 292 4.52 8.63 1.73
C GLU A 292 4.38 9.62 0.58
N ARG A 293 4.90 9.23 -0.58
CA ARG A 293 4.76 10.03 -1.81
C ARG A 293 3.46 9.66 -2.50
N LEU A 294 2.94 10.57 -3.31
CA LEU A 294 1.71 10.39 -4.07
C LEU A 294 1.59 8.99 -4.68
N GLN A 295 2.64 8.54 -5.38
CA GLN A 295 2.59 7.24 -6.08
C GLN A 295 2.36 6.06 -5.13
N GLU A 296 2.95 6.08 -3.93
CA GLU A 296 2.81 5.03 -2.92
C GLU A 296 1.42 5.06 -2.27
N VAL A 297 0.86 6.26 -2.06
CA VAL A 297 -0.52 6.40 -1.59
C VAL A 297 -1.50 5.82 -2.60
N LEU A 298 -1.32 6.12 -3.88
CA LEU A 298 -2.16 5.58 -4.94
C LEU A 298 -2.02 4.06 -5.08
N ASP A 299 -0.82 3.51 -4.88
CA ASP A 299 -0.59 2.06 -4.84
C ASP A 299 -1.33 1.40 -3.67
N SER A 300 -1.29 2.04 -2.49
CA SER A 300 -2.00 1.56 -1.28
C SER A 300 -3.52 1.60 -1.45
N LEU A 301 -4.05 2.66 -2.06
CA LEU A 301 -5.47 2.78 -2.41
C LEU A 301 -5.90 1.71 -3.42
N ALA A 302 -5.11 1.49 -4.47
CA ALA A 302 -5.41 0.47 -5.48
C ALA A 302 -5.33 -0.96 -4.92
N ALA A 303 -4.43 -1.21 -3.97
CA ALA A 303 -4.30 -2.51 -3.32
C ALA A 303 -5.48 -2.83 -2.38
N ALA A 304 -6.04 -1.82 -1.73
CA ALA A 304 -7.06 -1.98 -0.69
C ALA A 304 -8.51 -1.78 -1.19
N THR A 305 -8.70 -1.22 -2.38
CA THR A 305 -10.03 -0.87 -2.91
C THR A 305 -10.32 -1.58 -4.24
N PRO A 306 -11.57 -1.56 -4.74
CA PRO A 306 -11.91 -2.22 -6.00
C PRO A 306 -11.45 -1.43 -7.25
N HIS A 307 -10.91 -0.23 -7.07
CA HIS A 307 -10.43 0.63 -8.17
C HIS A 307 -8.99 0.31 -8.51
N ASP A 308 -8.67 0.31 -9.79
CA ASP A 308 -7.32 0.07 -10.25
C ASP A 308 -6.41 1.32 -10.11
N ARG A 309 -5.11 1.11 -10.30
CA ARG A 309 -4.11 2.16 -10.16
C ARG A 309 -4.25 3.29 -11.20
N ALA A 310 -4.81 3.01 -12.37
CA ALA A 310 -5.03 3.99 -13.42
C ALA A 310 -6.25 4.86 -13.11
N GLU A 311 -7.31 4.30 -12.50
CA GLU A 311 -8.45 5.07 -12.00
C GLU A 311 -8.01 6.10 -10.96
N PHE A 312 -7.12 5.73 -10.04
CA PHE A 312 -6.54 6.70 -9.09
C PHE A 312 -5.60 7.71 -9.73
N ALA A 313 -4.82 7.31 -10.75
CA ALA A 313 -3.97 8.25 -11.49
C ALA A 313 -4.81 9.31 -12.22
N GLU A 314 -5.94 8.90 -12.81
CA GLU A 314 -6.91 9.82 -13.42
C GLU A 314 -7.60 10.67 -12.35
N ALA A 315 -7.94 10.10 -11.21
CA ALA A 315 -8.54 10.85 -10.11
C ALA A 315 -7.66 12.00 -9.64
N VAL A 316 -6.32 11.86 -9.64
CA VAL A 316 -5.41 12.94 -9.22
C VAL A 316 -4.84 13.79 -10.35
N SER A 317 -5.28 13.58 -11.60
CA SER A 317 -4.70 14.22 -12.79
C SER A 317 -4.94 15.74 -12.85
N ASP A 318 -6.02 16.20 -12.22
CA ASP A 318 -6.39 17.61 -12.07
C ASP A 318 -6.52 17.94 -10.57
N PRO A 319 -5.45 18.46 -9.93
CA PRO A 319 -5.46 18.84 -8.53
C PRO A 319 -6.46 19.96 -8.21
N GLN A 320 -6.70 20.87 -9.16
CA GLN A 320 -7.51 22.07 -8.97
C GLN A 320 -9.00 21.71 -8.77
N LYS A 321 -9.46 20.55 -9.25
CA LYS A 321 -10.83 20.06 -8.97
C LYS A 321 -11.10 19.77 -7.49
N TYR A 322 -10.03 19.60 -6.70
CA TYR A 322 -10.10 19.44 -5.25
C TYR A 322 -9.93 20.76 -4.50
N GLY A 323 -9.80 21.89 -5.21
CA GLY A 323 -9.62 23.22 -4.61
C GLY A 323 -8.18 23.54 -4.23
N LEU A 324 -7.19 22.79 -4.74
CA LEU A 324 -5.79 23.07 -4.50
C LEU A 324 -5.36 24.40 -5.17
N PRO A 325 -4.39 25.13 -4.59
CA PRO A 325 -3.84 26.35 -5.17
C PRO A 325 -3.29 26.14 -6.60
N GLU A 326 -3.23 27.20 -7.42
CA GLU A 326 -2.75 27.11 -8.82
C GLU A 326 -1.29 26.62 -8.93
N GLN A 327 -0.48 26.87 -7.90
CA GLN A 327 0.91 26.42 -7.80
C GLN A 327 1.03 24.90 -7.60
N ALA A 328 -0.01 24.26 -7.05
CA ALA A 328 -0.02 22.82 -6.81
C ALA A 328 -0.32 22.07 -8.11
N THR A 329 0.73 21.69 -8.84
CA THR A 329 0.62 20.92 -10.09
C THR A 329 0.30 19.44 -9.88
N THR A 330 0.34 18.97 -8.63
CA THR A 330 -0.07 17.62 -8.20
C THR A 330 -0.78 17.70 -6.85
N VAL A 331 -1.40 16.61 -6.40
CA VAL A 331 -1.95 16.50 -5.03
C VAL A 331 -0.89 16.06 -3.98
N GLU A 332 0.39 15.99 -4.35
CA GLU A 332 1.49 15.65 -3.45
C GLU A 332 1.48 16.58 -2.22
N GLY A 333 1.62 15.98 -1.03
CA GLY A 333 1.53 16.70 0.25
C GLY A 333 0.12 17.06 0.74
N TYR A 334 -0.92 16.96 -0.09
CA TYR A 334 -2.30 17.23 0.33
C TYR A 334 -3.06 16.00 0.80
N LEU A 335 -2.62 14.80 0.41
CA LEU A 335 -3.13 13.54 0.93
C LEU A 335 -2.65 13.35 2.38
N ALA A 336 -3.50 13.67 3.35
CA ALA A 336 -3.11 13.64 4.76
C ALA A 336 -2.71 12.23 5.19
N SER A 337 -1.64 12.10 5.98
CA SER A 337 -1.30 10.82 6.61
C SER A 337 -2.36 10.43 7.63
N GLY A 338 -2.70 9.14 7.73
CA GLY A 338 -3.69 8.66 8.69
C GLY A 338 -4.26 7.30 8.33
N GLU A 339 -5.21 6.85 9.16
CA GLU A 339 -5.99 5.64 8.91
C GLU A 339 -7.37 6.02 8.39
N TYR A 340 -7.73 5.46 7.23
CA TYR A 340 -8.95 5.79 6.52
C TYR A 340 -9.85 4.56 6.41
N ARG A 341 -11.14 4.78 6.70
CA ARG A 341 -12.21 3.82 6.45
C ARG A 341 -12.97 4.28 5.21
N LEU A 342 -12.62 3.72 4.05
CA LEU A 342 -13.11 4.16 2.74
C LEU A 342 -14.25 3.23 2.27
N PRO A 343 -15.47 3.73 2.04
CA PRO A 343 -16.54 2.90 1.50
C PRO A 343 -16.16 2.35 0.11
N LEU A 344 -16.23 1.02 -0.08
CA LEU A 344 -15.78 0.37 -1.32
C LEU A 344 -16.61 0.76 -2.56
N LYS A 345 -17.80 1.30 -2.34
CA LYS A 345 -18.71 1.78 -3.40
C LYS A 345 -18.39 3.20 -3.88
N ASP A 346 -17.60 3.96 -3.12
CA ASP A 346 -17.28 5.34 -3.43
C ASP A 346 -16.37 5.39 -4.66
N SER A 347 -16.38 6.48 -5.42
CA SER A 347 -15.51 6.62 -6.58
C SER A 347 -14.05 6.83 -6.15
N ALA A 348 -13.10 6.56 -7.05
CA ALA A 348 -11.69 6.90 -6.81
C ALA A 348 -11.51 8.40 -6.45
N GLU A 349 -12.31 9.28 -7.05
CA GLU A 349 -12.29 10.71 -6.77
C GLU A 349 -12.78 11.04 -5.35
N ASP A 350 -13.85 10.39 -4.89
CA ASP A 350 -14.39 10.58 -3.53
C ASP A 350 -13.41 10.05 -2.48
N MET A 351 -12.76 8.92 -2.76
CA MET A 351 -11.72 8.36 -1.89
C MET A 351 -10.51 9.31 -1.79
N VAL A 352 -10.02 9.84 -2.92
CA VAL A 352 -8.96 10.86 -2.92
C VAL A 352 -9.40 12.11 -2.15
N ARG A 353 -10.64 12.58 -2.35
CA ARG A 353 -11.19 13.72 -1.61
C ARG A 353 -11.18 13.48 -0.10
N ALA A 354 -11.54 12.27 0.34
CA ALA A 354 -11.52 11.90 1.76
C ALA A 354 -10.11 11.98 2.39
N LEU A 355 -9.05 11.82 1.59
CA LEU A 355 -7.66 12.01 2.04
C LEU A 355 -7.19 13.48 1.98
N ILE A 356 -7.78 14.30 1.10
CA ILE A 356 -7.44 15.72 0.93
C ILE A 356 -8.16 16.62 1.95
N ASP A 357 -9.45 16.36 2.20
CA ASP A 357 -10.28 17.18 3.08
C ASP A 357 -9.68 17.40 4.49
N PRO A 358 -9.03 16.42 5.15
CA PRO A 358 -8.38 16.65 6.44
C PRO A 358 -7.27 17.70 6.40
N THR A 359 -6.50 17.78 5.31
CA THR A 359 -5.46 18.80 5.12
C THR A 359 -6.07 20.19 5.09
N PHE A 360 -7.13 20.40 4.30
CA PHE A 360 -7.82 21.69 4.24
C PHE A 360 -8.50 22.05 5.56
N ALA A 361 -9.12 21.08 6.23
CA ALA A 361 -9.73 21.30 7.53
C ALA A 361 -8.70 21.74 8.59
N GLU A 362 -7.50 21.14 8.57
CA GLU A 362 -6.42 21.55 9.47
C GLU A 362 -5.87 22.94 9.11
N LEU A 363 -5.66 23.24 7.82
CA LEU A 363 -5.25 24.58 7.37
C LEU A 363 -6.26 25.67 7.79
N GLU A 364 -7.56 25.42 7.60
CA GLU A 364 -8.62 26.34 8.02
C GLU A 364 -8.63 26.54 9.54
N LYS A 365 -8.54 25.45 10.30
CA LYS A 365 -8.42 25.49 11.77
C LYS A 365 -7.21 26.30 12.22
N MET A 366 -6.12 26.26 11.46
CA MET A 366 -4.92 27.04 11.74
C MET A 366 -4.99 28.49 11.30
N GLY A 367 -6.04 28.87 10.55
CA GLY A 367 -6.26 30.21 10.03
C GLY A 367 -5.56 30.48 8.69
N VAL A 368 -5.08 29.43 8.02
CA VAL A 368 -4.40 29.51 6.72
C VAL A 368 -5.43 29.33 5.61
N THR A 369 -6.05 30.45 5.20
CA THR A 369 -7.11 30.46 4.18
C THR A 369 -6.66 30.99 2.82
N ASP A 370 -5.51 31.66 2.78
CA ASP A 370 -4.94 32.17 1.53
C ASP A 370 -4.29 31.03 0.73
N PRO A 371 -4.64 30.82 -0.56
CA PRO A 371 -4.13 29.69 -1.34
C PRO A 371 -2.60 29.64 -1.45
N ASP A 372 -1.94 30.79 -1.58
CA ASP A 372 -0.47 30.84 -1.70
C ASP A 372 0.17 30.41 -0.37
N GLU A 373 -0.38 30.88 0.75
CA GLU A 373 0.09 30.48 2.08
C GLU A 373 -0.24 29.01 2.40
N GLN A 374 -1.37 28.48 1.91
CA GLN A 374 -1.69 27.05 2.04
C GLN A 374 -0.63 26.19 1.35
N PHE A 375 -0.30 26.52 0.10
CA PHE A 375 0.72 25.80 -0.66
C PHE A 375 2.08 25.85 0.04
N ARG A 376 2.47 27.04 0.50
CA ARG A 376 3.70 27.27 1.26
C ARG A 376 3.74 26.46 2.55
N THR A 377 2.65 26.48 3.33
CA THR A 377 2.51 25.76 4.60
C THR A 377 2.63 24.25 4.39
N VAL A 378 1.93 23.68 3.41
CA VAL A 378 2.00 22.25 3.10
C VAL A 378 3.39 21.84 2.62
N THR A 379 4.06 22.70 1.85
CA THR A 379 5.45 22.47 1.41
C THR A 379 6.39 22.40 2.61
N ILE A 380 6.34 23.38 3.52
CA ILE A 380 7.13 23.38 4.76
C ILE A 380 6.79 22.15 5.63
N ALA A 381 5.51 21.83 5.79
CA ALA A 381 5.07 20.68 6.57
C ALA A 381 5.66 19.36 6.04
N SER A 382 5.69 19.17 4.72
CA SER A 382 6.29 17.96 4.11
C SER A 382 7.79 17.85 4.34
N ILE A 383 8.51 18.99 4.39
CA ILE A 383 9.94 19.04 4.72
C ILE A 383 10.15 18.71 6.20
N VAL A 384 9.37 19.33 7.08
CA VAL A 384 9.43 19.11 8.53
C VAL A 384 9.14 17.64 8.87
N GLU A 385 8.13 17.04 8.24
CA GLU A 385 7.81 15.62 8.44
C GLU A 385 8.98 14.70 8.07
N ALA A 386 9.70 15.03 6.98
CA ALA A 386 10.81 14.22 6.49
C ALA A 386 12.09 14.36 7.34
N GLU A 387 12.28 15.50 8.02
CA GLU A 387 13.58 15.88 8.62
C GLU A 387 13.61 15.87 10.15
N ALA A 388 12.46 15.79 10.80
CA ALA A 388 12.37 16.02 12.24
C ALA A 388 11.52 14.98 12.97
N LEU A 389 11.71 14.91 14.29
CA LEU A 389 10.81 14.20 15.18
C LEU A 389 9.59 15.06 15.50
N PRO A 390 8.41 14.47 15.79
CA PRO A 390 7.19 15.23 16.04
C PRO A 390 7.28 16.32 17.10
N ASP A 391 8.06 16.09 18.16
CA ASP A 391 8.23 17.05 19.25
C ASP A 391 9.09 18.26 18.83
N ASP A 392 9.92 18.11 17.79
CA ASP A 392 10.78 19.15 17.25
C ASP A 392 10.15 19.93 16.09
N TYR A 393 9.00 19.49 15.55
CA TYR A 393 8.35 20.10 14.40
C TYR A 393 8.22 21.63 14.49
N PRO A 394 7.69 22.22 15.60
CA PRO A 394 7.56 23.67 15.67
C PRO A 394 8.91 24.40 15.65
N MET A 395 9.94 23.80 16.25
CA MET A 395 11.29 24.39 16.27
C MET A 395 11.93 24.35 14.88
N VAL A 396 11.87 23.20 14.21
CA VAL A 396 12.44 23.02 12.87
C VAL A 396 11.69 23.86 11.83
N ALA A 397 10.37 23.96 11.91
CA ALA A 397 9.59 24.88 11.08
C ALA A 397 10.08 26.33 11.24
N GLY A 398 10.33 26.79 12.47
CA GLY A 398 10.91 28.12 12.73
C GLY A 398 12.34 28.29 12.18
N ILE A 399 13.14 27.22 12.15
CA ILE A 399 14.47 27.25 11.53
C ILE A 399 14.37 27.37 10.01
N ILE A 400 13.44 26.65 9.38
CA ILE A 400 13.18 26.79 7.94
C ILE A 400 12.80 28.23 7.63
N GLU A 401 11.88 28.82 8.40
CA GLU A 401 11.53 30.25 8.27
C GLU A 401 12.75 31.16 8.40
N ASN A 402 13.63 30.92 9.38
CA ASN A 402 14.86 31.68 9.53
C ASN A 402 15.77 31.56 8.32
N ARG A 403 15.92 30.36 7.75
CA ARG A 403 16.74 30.12 6.56
C ARG A 403 16.22 30.86 5.33
N LEU A 404 14.89 30.97 5.19
CA LEU A 404 14.20 31.65 4.08
C LEU A 404 14.29 33.18 4.14
N LYS A 405 14.69 33.77 5.28
CA LYS A 405 14.79 35.23 5.40
C LYS A 405 15.82 35.78 4.40
N PRO A 406 15.50 36.84 3.63
CA PRO A 406 16.39 37.38 2.60
C PRO A 406 17.65 38.05 3.16
N ASP A 407 17.66 38.40 4.45
CA ASP A 407 18.81 38.99 5.14
C ASP A 407 19.63 37.97 5.93
N ASN A 408 19.26 36.69 5.90
CA ASN A 408 20.02 35.60 6.49
C ASN A 408 21.37 35.42 5.78
N ARG A 409 22.47 35.55 6.53
CA ARG A 409 23.86 35.39 6.06
C ARG A 409 24.49 34.05 6.44
N GLU A 410 23.77 33.24 7.21
CA GLU A 410 24.29 31.97 7.73
C GLU A 410 24.11 30.85 6.70
N THR A 411 23.01 30.89 5.94
CA THR A 411 22.75 29.92 4.87
C THR A 411 22.43 30.55 3.51
N ASP A 412 22.47 31.89 3.41
CA ASP A 412 22.22 32.64 2.17
C ASP A 412 20.93 32.19 1.44
N GLY A 413 19.83 31.98 2.18
CA GLY A 413 18.55 31.58 1.60
C GLY A 413 18.43 30.09 1.21
N LEU A 414 19.50 29.31 1.32
CA LEU A 414 19.50 27.88 1.02
C LEU A 414 18.96 27.07 2.21
N LEU A 415 18.05 26.13 1.94
CA LEU A 415 17.52 25.24 2.97
C LEU A 415 18.40 24.03 3.23
N GLN A 416 19.21 23.57 2.26
CA GLN A 416 20.19 22.48 2.45
C GLN A 416 19.59 21.22 3.12
N ILE A 417 18.48 20.75 2.58
CA ILE A 417 17.71 19.61 3.09
C ILE A 417 17.95 18.39 2.22
N ASP A 418 18.40 17.30 2.82
CA ASP A 418 18.73 16.06 2.10
C ASP A 418 17.49 15.42 1.49
N ALA A 419 16.36 15.39 2.22
CA ALA A 419 15.12 14.80 1.73
C ALA A 419 14.59 15.46 0.45
N THR A 420 14.77 16.77 0.26
CA THR A 420 14.31 17.44 -0.96
C THR A 420 15.16 17.04 -2.17
N VAL A 421 16.48 16.88 -2.00
CA VAL A 421 17.37 16.38 -3.06
C VAL A 421 16.96 14.98 -3.48
N ILE A 422 16.78 14.09 -2.51
CA ILE A 422 16.40 12.68 -2.74
C ILE A 422 15.02 12.58 -3.40
N TYR A 423 14.07 13.44 -3.01
CA TYR A 423 12.79 13.54 -3.68
C TYR A 423 12.93 13.91 -5.15
N GLY A 424 13.71 14.95 -5.46
CA GLY A 424 13.94 15.37 -6.84
C GLY A 424 14.70 14.36 -7.71
N LEU A 425 15.46 13.46 -7.09
CA LEU A 425 16.07 12.31 -7.78
C LEU A 425 15.07 11.17 -8.06
N GLY A 426 13.88 11.19 -7.45
CA GLY A 426 12.87 10.15 -7.57
C GLY A 426 13.21 8.86 -6.81
N GLU A 427 14.08 8.93 -5.80
CA GLU A 427 14.62 7.75 -5.11
C GLU A 427 14.23 7.70 -3.62
N ARG A 428 14.41 6.53 -2.99
CA ARG A 428 14.21 6.28 -1.56
C ARG A 428 15.52 5.77 -0.95
N ARG A 429 16.44 6.68 -0.61
CA ARG A 429 17.71 6.37 0.06
C ARG A 429 18.12 7.52 0.98
N LEU A 430 19.06 7.26 1.89
CA LEU A 430 19.52 8.25 2.87
C LEU A 430 20.72 9.08 2.41
N GLN A 431 21.42 8.67 1.35
CA GLN A 431 22.71 9.25 0.97
C GLN A 431 22.74 9.56 -0.53
N PHE A 432 23.35 10.68 -0.89
CA PHE A 432 23.62 11.07 -2.26
C PHE A 432 25.05 11.60 -2.42
N SER A 433 25.55 11.47 -3.63
CA SER A 433 26.91 11.84 -4.00
C SER A 433 27.12 13.36 -3.97
N SER A 434 28.37 13.77 -3.85
CA SER A 434 28.75 15.18 -3.95
C SER A 434 28.42 15.80 -5.31
N ALA A 435 28.29 14.98 -6.37
CA ALA A 435 27.85 15.43 -7.68
C ALA A 435 26.36 15.77 -7.67
N GLU A 436 25.52 14.87 -7.15
CA GLU A 436 24.07 15.09 -6.97
C GLU A 436 23.80 16.30 -6.07
N ARG A 437 24.58 16.48 -5.01
CA ARG A 437 24.49 17.66 -4.11
C ARG A 437 24.64 18.98 -4.85
N ARG A 438 25.45 19.03 -5.90
CA ARG A 438 25.75 20.24 -6.68
C ARG A 438 24.94 20.33 -7.98
N ASP A 439 24.07 19.36 -8.24
CA ASP A 439 23.30 19.30 -9.47
C ASP A 439 22.18 20.35 -9.46
N LYS A 440 22.32 21.35 -10.34
CA LYS A 440 21.34 22.43 -10.52
C LYS A 440 20.15 22.04 -11.38
N SER A 441 20.23 20.90 -12.09
CA SER A 441 19.12 20.41 -12.91
C SER A 441 18.00 19.78 -12.07
N ASN A 442 18.31 19.34 -10.86
CA ASN A 442 17.31 18.95 -9.88
C ASN A 442 16.67 20.20 -9.26
N GLU A 443 15.42 20.49 -9.62
CA GLU A 443 14.69 21.68 -9.13
C GLU A 443 14.37 21.62 -7.62
N TYR A 444 14.32 20.42 -7.03
CA TYR A 444 14.11 20.24 -5.58
C TYR A 444 15.42 20.30 -4.78
N ASN A 445 16.56 20.54 -5.43
CA ASN A 445 17.85 20.60 -4.75
C ASN A 445 18.04 21.93 -3.99
N THR A 446 17.67 21.91 -2.71
CA THR A 446 17.77 23.07 -1.80
C THR A 446 19.20 23.39 -1.35
N TYR A 447 20.21 22.67 -1.84
CA TYR A 447 21.63 23.05 -1.68
C TYR A 447 22.11 24.05 -2.73
N VAL A 448 21.39 24.18 -3.85
CA VAL A 448 21.82 25.03 -4.98
C VAL A 448 20.76 26.01 -5.44
N HIS A 449 19.50 25.80 -5.05
CA HIS A 449 18.39 26.72 -5.27
C HIS A 449 17.96 27.36 -3.94
N GLU A 450 17.89 28.69 -3.92
CA GLU A 450 17.41 29.46 -2.77
C GLU A 450 15.90 29.33 -2.62
N GLY A 451 15.42 29.38 -1.37
CA GLY A 451 13.99 29.32 -1.06
C GLY A 451 13.45 27.90 -0.90
N LEU A 452 12.13 27.78 -0.98
CA LEU A 452 11.42 26.50 -0.93
C LEU A 452 11.58 25.75 -2.26
N PRO A 453 11.56 24.40 -2.25
CA PRO A 453 11.45 23.62 -3.47
C PRO A 453 10.13 23.91 -4.21
N PRO A 454 9.97 23.46 -5.47
CA PRO A 454 8.78 23.72 -6.27
C PRO A 454 7.45 23.24 -5.66
N GLY A 455 7.47 22.33 -4.70
CA GLY A 455 6.30 21.85 -3.99
C GLY A 455 6.62 20.85 -2.87
N PRO A 456 5.59 20.23 -2.26
CA PRO A 456 5.76 19.25 -1.20
C PRO A 456 6.50 17.98 -1.64
N ILE A 457 7.10 17.27 -0.68
CA ILE A 457 7.94 16.08 -0.94
C ILE A 457 7.39 14.75 -0.36
N GLY A 458 6.11 14.75 0.01
CA GLY A 458 5.39 13.61 0.59
C GLY A 458 4.25 14.07 1.50
N ALA A 459 3.47 13.12 2.01
CA ALA A 459 2.31 13.32 2.88
C ALA A 459 2.71 13.74 4.31
N PRO A 460 2.55 15.02 4.69
CA PRO A 460 2.77 15.44 6.06
C PRO A 460 1.66 14.94 6.99
N SER A 461 1.98 14.80 8.27
CA SER A 461 0.96 14.67 9.30
C SER A 461 0.28 16.01 9.58
N LEU A 462 -0.94 15.95 10.13
CA LEU A 462 -1.65 17.16 10.58
C LEU A 462 -0.85 17.94 11.65
N LYS A 463 -0.01 17.26 12.43
CA LYS A 463 0.91 17.92 13.38
C LYS A 463 2.03 18.70 12.70
N ALA A 464 2.55 18.19 11.58
CA ALA A 464 3.53 18.92 10.78
C ALA A 464 2.89 20.15 10.12
N ILE A 465 1.62 20.05 9.68
CA ILE A 465 0.84 21.19 9.18
C ILE A 465 0.64 22.25 10.27
N ASP A 466 0.25 21.84 11.48
CA ASP A 466 0.12 22.75 12.64
C ASP A 466 1.45 23.51 12.91
N ALA A 467 2.56 22.77 12.98
CA ALA A 467 3.88 23.33 13.20
C ALA A 467 4.35 24.27 12.07
N ALA A 468 4.06 23.95 10.81
CA ALA A 468 4.39 24.79 9.67
C ALA A 468 3.53 26.07 9.62
N ALA A 469 2.25 25.98 10.01
CA ALA A 469 1.35 27.12 10.06
C ALA A 469 1.65 28.07 11.23
N LYS A 470 2.13 27.52 12.36
CA LYS A 470 2.50 28.28 13.57
C LYS A 470 3.87 27.84 14.08
N PRO A 471 4.95 28.19 13.36
CA PRO A 471 6.30 27.83 13.77
C PRO A 471 6.66 28.48 15.10
N LYS A 472 7.52 27.81 15.87
CA LYS A 472 8.07 28.37 17.10
C LYS A 472 9.15 29.37 16.75
N GLU A 473 8.95 30.63 17.13
CA GLU A 473 9.98 31.67 16.99
C GLU A 473 11.27 31.27 17.68
N ASN A 474 12.38 31.40 16.96
CA ASN A 474 13.74 31.13 17.43
C ASN A 474 14.76 31.84 16.51
N ASP A 475 16.04 31.80 16.87
CA ASP A 475 17.14 32.37 16.06
C ASP A 475 18.12 31.30 15.57
N TYR A 476 17.69 30.04 15.51
CA TYR A 476 18.53 28.94 15.06
C TYR A 476 18.50 28.83 13.55
N TYR A 477 19.61 28.36 12.99
CA TYR A 477 19.75 28.05 11.59
C TYR A 477 20.02 26.57 11.36
N TYR A 478 20.47 25.81 12.35
CA TYR A 478 20.80 24.39 12.16
C TYR A 478 20.20 23.54 13.26
N TRP A 479 19.97 22.26 12.95
CA TRP A 479 19.57 21.24 13.91
C TRP A 479 20.28 19.93 13.58
N VAL A 480 20.47 19.08 14.59
CA VAL A 480 20.95 17.71 14.43
C VAL A 480 20.48 16.89 15.63
N THR A 481 19.94 15.71 15.37
CA THR A 481 19.66 14.72 16.40
C THR A 481 20.98 14.07 16.81
N VAL A 482 21.43 14.31 18.04
CA VAL A 482 22.73 13.85 18.55
C VAL A 482 22.65 12.52 19.27
N ASP A 483 21.46 12.12 19.69
CA ASP A 483 21.17 10.83 20.32
C ASP A 483 19.90 10.25 19.68
N ILE A 484 20.07 9.23 18.83
CA ILE A 484 18.97 8.56 18.12
C ILE A 484 18.06 7.80 19.10
N SER A 485 18.61 7.28 20.20
CA SER A 485 17.86 6.45 21.14
C SER A 485 16.86 7.26 21.97
N THR A 486 17.25 8.47 22.36
CA THR A 486 16.40 9.39 23.14
C THR A 486 15.65 10.37 22.25
N GLY A 487 16.14 10.59 21.02
CA GLY A 487 15.63 11.62 20.12
C GLY A 487 16.11 13.04 20.49
N GLU A 488 17.21 13.18 21.25
CA GLU A 488 17.72 14.51 21.60
C GLU A 488 18.22 15.25 20.36
N THR A 489 17.52 16.33 20.01
CA THR A 489 17.91 17.26 18.95
C THR A 489 18.54 18.52 19.53
N LYS A 490 19.71 18.90 19.00
CA LYS A 490 20.39 20.15 19.33
C LYS A 490 20.25 21.15 18.21
N PHE A 491 20.05 22.41 18.58
CA PHE A 491 19.82 23.53 17.67
C PHE A 491 20.98 24.52 17.76
N ALA A 492 21.44 25.03 16.62
CA ALA A 492 22.60 25.91 16.55
C ALA A 492 22.31 27.18 15.75
N LYS A 493 22.88 28.30 16.21
CA LYS A 493 22.77 29.61 15.53
C LYS A 493 23.85 29.82 14.48
N THR A 494 24.93 29.04 14.55
CA THR A 494 26.08 29.17 13.66
C THR A 494 26.54 27.81 13.18
N TYR A 495 27.16 27.78 12.00
CA TYR A 495 27.71 26.59 11.40
C TYR A 495 28.83 25.99 12.27
N ALA A 496 29.66 26.83 12.88
CA ALA A 496 30.71 26.39 13.79
C ALA A 496 30.17 25.69 15.05
N GLU A 497 29.01 26.11 15.55
CA GLU A 497 28.31 25.42 16.64
C GLU A 497 27.69 24.11 16.14
N HIS A 498 27.04 24.14 14.97
CA HIS A 498 26.46 22.95 14.36
C HIS A 498 27.50 21.85 14.09
N GLN A 499 28.70 22.19 13.64
CA GLN A 499 29.80 21.25 13.44
C GLN A 499 30.17 20.50 14.73
N LYS A 500 30.12 21.17 15.89
CA LYS A 500 30.36 20.51 17.17
C LYS A 500 29.29 19.47 17.48
N TYR A 501 28.02 19.81 17.24
CA TYR A 501 26.91 18.87 17.43
C TYR A 501 26.95 17.71 16.42
N GLN A 502 27.43 17.94 15.18
CA GLN A 502 27.70 16.85 14.25
C GLN A 502 28.82 15.91 14.74
N ASP A 503 29.87 16.46 15.36
CA ASP A 503 30.95 15.64 15.92
C ASP A 503 30.49 14.82 17.13
N GLU A 504 29.58 15.38 17.95
CA GLU A 504 28.88 14.64 19.00
C GLU A 504 28.04 13.49 18.42
N TYR A 505 27.23 13.75 17.38
CA TYR A 505 26.47 12.72 16.67
C TYR A 505 27.37 11.62 16.10
N ARG A 506 28.49 11.99 15.45
CA ARG A 506 29.46 11.01 14.93
C ARG A 506 30.10 10.19 16.05
N ALA A 507 30.35 10.79 17.22
CA ALA A 507 30.84 10.06 18.38
C ALA A 507 29.79 9.06 18.88
N TYR A 508 28.53 9.49 19.01
CA TYR A 508 27.41 8.62 19.35
C TYR A 508 27.30 7.42 18.40
N CYS A 509 27.37 7.62 17.08
CA CYS A 509 27.29 6.52 16.12
C CYS A 509 28.48 5.54 16.19
N ARG A 510 29.70 6.03 16.47
CA ARG A 510 30.86 5.14 16.68
C ARG A 510 30.69 4.25 17.92
N GLU A 511 30.00 4.75 18.94
CA GLU A 511 29.72 4.02 20.18
C GLU A 511 28.51 3.09 20.03
N ASN A 512 27.61 3.36 19.08
CA ASN A 512 26.35 2.64 18.87
C ASN A 512 26.16 2.17 17.40
N PRO A 513 27.03 1.28 16.88
CA PRO A 513 27.03 0.87 15.47
C PRO A 513 25.87 -0.05 15.05
N ASP A 514 25.00 -0.43 15.98
CA ASP A 514 23.77 -1.18 15.68
C ASP A 514 22.54 -0.25 15.55
N ILE A 515 22.69 1.03 15.95
CA ILE A 515 21.63 2.06 15.91
C ILE A 515 21.82 2.97 14.69
N CYS A 516 23.07 3.29 14.38
CA CYS A 516 23.50 3.89 13.11
C CYS A 516 23.98 2.77 12.17
#